data_AF-A0A2E4DEC6-F1
#
_entry.id   AF-A0A2E4DEC6-F1
#
_cell.length_a   1.000
_cell.length_b   1.000
_cell.length_c   1.000
_cell.angle_alpha   90.00
_cell.angle_beta   90.00
_cell.angle_gamma   90.00
#
_symmetry.space_group_name_H-M   'P 1'
#
loop_
_entity.id
_entity.type
_entity.pdbx_description
1 polymer ?
#
loop_
_entity_poly.entity_id
_entity_poly.type
_entity_poly.pdbx_seq_one_letter_code
_entity_poly.pdbx_strand_id
1 'polypeptide(L)'
;MFNKIKTCIEASSKYFKSPSGEVINVTIISPEEANLLPENNRPFPQTINYGTEFGTGNAGNYNEDFDCVTITHELLHSLGLLDEYHENGGGYYIHKETGDTIRQNHPMFETYRENGQLNYQAASNDCRSIAVQNPSILGEMEDAVDRMIGKTEICTCESENCSNILSSGNQNHLELLTFNFDGFKVTSDLCKFEALDPLVGTQNLTQEQLNSLPPQNIFEIQNINDTSYKLITRNLKHMTENNSLYAAALHTEVRVCSCTEESCRELFNHVKNYSHEDIKEFSCPRDFQKVEEPESFTYRFPEERIDSNSTLVRPDNRSIIIRRPPTHPTPNLSLLQPAQFTKLKFGNCQSRAEKYRECQRYGYVTSCPARPAFCDDESQWLLEQQ
;
A
#
# COMPACT_ATOMS: atom_id res chain seq x y z
N MET A 1 -8.05 7.43 20.24
CA MET A 1 -8.07 6.05 19.71
C MET A 1 -9.47 5.53 19.36
N PHE A 2 -10.45 5.39 20.28
CA PHE A 2 -11.78 4.80 19.97
C PHE A 2 -12.43 5.33 18.68
N ASN A 3 -12.52 6.65 18.52
CA ASN A 3 -13.08 7.27 17.31
C ASN A 3 -12.27 6.93 16.04
N LYS A 4 -10.93 6.86 16.14
CA LYS A 4 -10.05 6.45 15.03
C LYS A 4 -10.39 5.03 14.58
N ILE A 5 -10.50 4.09 15.53
CA ILE A 5 -10.88 2.70 15.23
C ILE A 5 -12.27 2.66 14.56
N LYS A 6 -13.26 3.35 15.14
CA LYS A 6 -14.61 3.43 14.58
C LYS A 6 -14.61 3.94 13.13
N THR A 7 -13.94 5.06 12.87
CA THR A 7 -13.82 5.64 11.52
C THR A 7 -13.11 4.71 10.54
N CYS A 8 -11.99 4.09 10.94
CA CYS A 8 -11.26 3.17 10.08
C CYS A 8 -12.12 1.98 9.64
N ILE A 9 -12.89 1.41 10.57
CA ILE A 9 -13.71 0.22 10.34
C ILE A 9 -14.96 0.53 9.53
N GLU A 10 -15.60 1.66 9.78
CA GLU A 10 -16.70 2.14 8.94
C GLU A 10 -16.22 2.33 7.48
N ALA A 11 -15.02 2.90 7.30
CA ALA A 11 -14.43 3.09 5.99
C ALA A 11 -13.98 1.78 5.32
N SER A 12 -13.53 0.78 6.07
CA SER A 12 -13.10 -0.52 5.53
C SER A 12 -14.27 -1.47 5.23
N SER A 13 -15.36 -1.40 6.00
CA SER A 13 -16.47 -2.37 5.96
C SER A 13 -17.14 -2.47 4.60
N LYS A 14 -17.20 -1.38 3.83
CA LYS A 14 -17.73 -1.40 2.45
C LYS A 14 -16.93 -2.28 1.49
N TYR A 15 -15.71 -2.68 1.85
CA TYR A 15 -14.87 -3.61 1.11
C TYR A 15 -14.95 -5.04 1.66
N PHE A 16 -15.79 -5.32 2.66
CA PHE A 16 -16.06 -6.66 3.15
C PHE A 16 -17.22 -7.24 2.35
N LYS A 17 -16.92 -7.79 1.17
CA LYS A 17 -17.92 -8.27 0.21
C LYS A 17 -17.85 -9.77 0.01
N SER A 18 -19.01 -10.39 -0.21
CA SER A 18 -19.08 -11.75 -0.72
C SER A 18 -18.87 -11.77 -2.24
N PRO A 19 -18.59 -12.94 -2.84
CA PRO A 19 -18.60 -13.09 -4.31
C PRO A 19 -19.91 -12.67 -4.99
N SER A 20 -21.03 -12.75 -4.27
CA SER A 20 -22.34 -12.33 -4.77
C SER A 20 -22.63 -10.84 -4.57
N GLY A 21 -21.70 -10.07 -3.99
CA GLY A 21 -21.85 -8.65 -3.70
C GLY A 21 -22.58 -8.33 -2.39
N GLU A 22 -22.83 -9.31 -1.53
CA GLU A 22 -23.32 -9.05 -0.16
C GLU A 22 -22.25 -8.29 0.62
N VAL A 23 -22.62 -7.35 1.49
CA VAL A 23 -21.67 -6.53 2.27
C VAL A 23 -21.88 -6.79 3.76
N ILE A 24 -20.79 -6.98 4.50
CA ILE A 24 -20.80 -6.98 5.97
C ILE A 24 -20.46 -5.58 6.47
N ASN A 25 -21.41 -4.93 7.13
CA ASN A 25 -21.18 -3.68 7.83
C ASN A 25 -20.79 -3.97 9.28
N VAL A 26 -19.58 -3.56 9.68
CA VAL A 26 -19.13 -3.66 11.07
C VAL A 26 -19.28 -2.30 11.73
N THR A 27 -20.00 -2.27 12.86
CA THR A 27 -20.18 -1.05 13.66
C THR A 27 -19.57 -1.26 15.04
N ILE A 28 -18.73 -0.32 15.44
CA ILE A 28 -18.17 -0.28 16.79
C ILE A 28 -19.06 0.62 17.64
N ILE A 29 -19.50 0.08 18.77
CA ILE A 29 -20.35 0.75 19.73
C ILE A 29 -19.65 0.81 21.10
N SER A 30 -19.90 1.87 21.85
CA SER A 30 -19.40 2.02 23.21
C SER A 30 -20.14 1.07 24.18
N PRO A 31 -19.60 0.82 25.39
CA PRO A 31 -20.32 0.07 26.42
C PRO A 31 -21.70 0.67 26.75
N GLU A 32 -21.82 1.99 26.77
CA GLU A 32 -23.08 2.70 26.98
C GLU A 32 -24.06 2.44 25.84
N GLU A 33 -23.61 2.55 24.59
CA GLU A 33 -24.43 2.25 23.41
C GLU A 33 -24.87 0.78 23.38
N ALA A 34 -23.99 -0.16 23.73
CA ALA A 34 -24.31 -1.58 23.85
C ALA A 34 -25.39 -1.85 24.91
N ASN A 35 -25.35 -1.14 26.03
CA ASN A 35 -26.36 -1.28 27.09
C ASN A 35 -27.77 -0.83 26.66
N LEU A 36 -27.88 -0.01 25.62
CA LEU A 36 -29.16 0.39 25.03
C LEU A 36 -29.77 -0.71 24.13
N LEU A 37 -28.99 -1.70 23.70
CA LEU A 37 -29.48 -2.83 22.90
C LEU A 37 -30.18 -3.87 23.79
N PRO A 38 -31.15 -4.63 23.23
CA PRO A 38 -31.70 -5.82 23.87
C PRO A 38 -30.58 -6.79 24.28
N GLU A 39 -30.69 -7.43 25.44
CA GLU A 39 -29.63 -8.27 26.02
C GLU A 39 -29.10 -9.33 25.05
N ASN A 40 -29.99 -9.97 24.29
CA ASN A 40 -29.66 -10.99 23.30
C ASN A 40 -28.99 -10.44 22.02
N ASN A 41 -28.93 -9.13 21.86
CA ASN A 41 -28.29 -8.44 20.73
C ASN A 41 -27.02 -7.68 21.15
N ARG A 42 -26.65 -7.72 22.44
CA ARG A 42 -25.45 -7.03 22.92
C ARG A 42 -24.20 -7.78 22.46
N PRO A 43 -23.24 -7.12 21.81
CA PRO A 43 -21.96 -7.75 21.51
C PRO A 43 -21.18 -8.02 22.81
N PHE A 44 -20.31 -9.03 22.77
CA PHE A 44 -19.37 -9.25 23.86
C PHE A 44 -18.38 -8.08 23.93
N PRO A 45 -18.18 -7.46 25.10
CA PRO A 45 -17.23 -6.36 25.23
C PRO A 45 -15.81 -6.87 24.94
N GLN A 46 -15.08 -6.11 24.14
CA GLN A 46 -13.65 -6.31 23.89
C GLN A 46 -12.87 -5.20 24.58
N THR A 47 -11.78 -5.55 25.25
CA THR A 47 -10.87 -4.58 25.86
C THR A 47 -9.61 -4.52 25.03
N ILE A 48 -9.31 -3.32 24.53
CA ILE A 48 -8.12 -3.02 23.76
C ILE A 48 -7.28 -2.04 24.58
N ASN A 49 -6.04 -2.41 24.86
CA ASN A 49 -5.09 -1.51 25.49
C ASN A 49 -4.60 -0.49 24.47
N TYR A 50 -4.34 0.73 24.92
CA TYR A 50 -3.82 1.80 24.10
C TYR A 50 -2.62 2.41 24.80
N GLY A 51 -1.48 2.46 24.11
CA GLY A 51 -0.23 2.99 24.65
C GLY A 51 0.69 3.52 23.57
N THR A 52 1.59 4.42 23.96
CA THR A 52 2.59 5.05 23.08
C THR A 52 3.96 4.39 23.19
N GLU A 53 4.10 3.34 23.99
CA GLU A 53 5.39 2.71 24.29
C GLU A 53 5.74 1.57 23.31
N PHE A 54 7.05 1.38 23.14
CA PHE A 54 7.72 0.47 22.22
C PHE A 54 7.31 -1.00 22.41
N GLY A 55 6.14 -1.38 21.89
CA GLY A 55 5.67 -2.76 21.79
C GLY A 55 5.27 -3.11 20.36
N THR A 56 5.32 -4.40 20.01
CA THR A 56 4.59 -4.87 18.82
C THR A 56 3.10 -4.76 19.12
N GLY A 57 2.41 -3.82 18.49
CA GLY A 57 0.96 -3.76 18.60
C GLY A 57 0.29 -5.00 18.00
N ASN A 58 -0.91 -5.29 18.45
CA ASN A 58 -1.71 -6.45 18.09
C ASN A 58 -3.19 -6.20 18.45
N ALA A 59 -4.06 -7.19 18.24
CA ALA A 59 -5.50 -7.14 18.48
C ALA A 59 -5.90 -6.71 19.91
N GLY A 60 -5.03 -6.91 20.90
CA GLY A 60 -5.25 -6.48 22.28
C GLY A 60 -4.49 -5.22 22.70
N ASN A 61 -3.57 -4.71 21.88
CA ASN A 61 -2.74 -3.55 22.20
C ASN A 61 -2.47 -2.67 20.96
N TYR A 62 -3.15 -1.53 20.88
CA TYR A 62 -3.08 -0.65 19.72
C TYR A 62 -2.10 0.48 20.01
N ASN A 63 -1.16 0.69 19.08
CA ASN A 63 -0.26 1.84 19.13
C ASN A 63 -0.94 3.07 18.48
N GLU A 64 -0.54 4.27 18.90
CA GLU A 64 -0.98 5.55 18.35
C GLU A 64 -0.71 5.67 16.85
N ASP A 65 0.42 5.13 16.40
CA ASP A 65 0.90 5.15 15.02
C ASP A 65 0.20 4.14 14.09
N PHE A 66 -0.64 3.24 14.62
CA PHE A 66 -1.38 2.28 13.80
C PHE A 66 -2.23 2.99 12.75
N ASP A 67 -2.01 2.66 11.48
CA ASP A 67 -2.87 3.13 10.40
C ASP A 67 -4.21 2.38 10.38
N CYS A 68 -5.13 2.82 9.52
CA CYS A 68 -6.44 2.18 9.41
C CYS A 68 -6.36 0.74 8.90
N VAL A 69 -5.36 0.38 8.09
CA VAL A 69 -5.24 -0.97 7.53
C VAL A 69 -4.84 -1.94 8.62
N THR A 70 -3.85 -1.57 9.44
CA THR A 70 -3.42 -2.30 10.62
C THR A 70 -4.57 -2.40 11.62
N ILE A 71 -5.26 -1.29 11.94
CA ILE A 71 -6.45 -1.32 12.81
C ILE A 71 -7.51 -2.29 12.29
N THR A 72 -7.76 -2.32 10.98
CA THR A 72 -8.72 -3.22 10.36
C THR A 72 -8.28 -4.68 10.47
N HIS A 73 -7.01 -4.98 10.18
CA HIS A 73 -6.41 -6.29 10.35
C HIS A 73 -6.59 -6.81 11.79
N GLU A 74 -6.20 -6.01 12.77
CA GLU A 74 -6.29 -6.36 14.18
C GLU A 74 -7.74 -6.52 14.69
N LEU A 75 -8.68 -5.71 14.18
CA LEU A 75 -10.10 -5.91 14.50
C LEU A 75 -10.62 -7.23 13.92
N LEU A 76 -10.18 -7.62 12.72
CA LEU A 76 -10.60 -8.88 12.12
C LEU A 76 -10.17 -10.10 12.97
N HIS A 77 -9.05 -10.00 13.69
CA HIS A 77 -8.70 -10.99 14.72
C HIS A 77 -9.69 -11.01 15.89
N SER A 78 -10.12 -9.84 16.36
CA SER A 78 -11.16 -9.75 17.38
C SER A 78 -12.50 -10.35 16.92
N LEU A 79 -12.74 -10.39 15.61
CA LEU A 79 -13.90 -11.05 14.99
C LEU A 79 -13.68 -12.55 14.70
N GLY A 80 -12.53 -13.10 15.08
CA GLY A 80 -12.23 -14.53 15.03
C GLY A 80 -11.64 -15.01 13.71
N LEU A 81 -11.06 -14.10 12.92
CA LEU A 81 -10.15 -14.48 11.83
C LEU A 81 -8.70 -14.55 12.35
N LEU A 82 -7.82 -15.21 11.63
CA LEU A 82 -6.42 -15.40 12.04
C LEU A 82 -5.50 -15.01 10.90
N ASP A 83 -4.25 -14.72 11.23
CA ASP A 83 -3.20 -14.47 10.26
C ASP A 83 -3.06 -15.60 9.25
N GLU A 84 -2.74 -15.21 8.02
CA GLU A 84 -2.50 -16.12 6.89
C GLU A 84 -1.06 -16.00 6.40
N TYR A 85 -0.12 -15.70 7.31
CA TYR A 85 1.32 -15.64 7.07
C TYR A 85 2.10 -16.36 8.20
N HIS A 86 3.33 -16.78 7.89
CA HIS A 86 4.29 -17.27 8.89
C HIS A 86 4.99 -16.09 9.56
N GLU A 87 5.08 -16.08 10.88
CA GLU A 87 5.98 -15.15 11.56
C GLU A 87 7.42 -15.62 11.33
N ASN A 88 8.26 -14.73 10.81
CA ASN A 88 9.66 -15.05 10.53
C ASN A 88 10.54 -15.13 11.80
N GLY A 89 9.95 -15.04 12.99
CA GLY A 89 10.64 -15.11 14.27
C GLY A 89 10.13 -16.28 15.09
N GLY A 90 11.02 -17.09 15.67
CA GLY A 90 10.62 -18.25 16.48
C GLY A 90 9.83 -17.91 17.76
N GLY A 91 9.65 -16.62 18.09
CA GLY A 91 8.89 -16.14 19.23
C GLY A 91 9.22 -14.71 19.64
N TYR A 92 8.55 -14.25 20.70
CA TYR A 92 8.66 -12.91 21.26
C TYR A 92 8.98 -12.95 22.75
N TYR A 93 9.58 -11.87 23.28
CA TYR A 93 9.85 -11.73 24.70
C TYR A 93 8.85 -10.77 25.33
N ILE A 94 8.16 -11.20 26.38
CA ILE A 94 7.16 -10.41 27.11
C ILE A 94 7.76 -9.96 28.45
N HIS A 95 7.69 -8.68 28.75
CA HIS A 95 8.06 -8.14 30.05
C HIS A 95 7.05 -8.59 31.12
N LYS A 96 7.52 -9.27 32.18
CA LYS A 96 6.69 -9.99 33.15
C LYS A 96 5.73 -9.10 33.94
N GLU A 97 6.11 -7.86 34.21
CA GLU A 97 5.31 -6.95 35.04
C GLU A 97 4.32 -6.13 34.20
N THR A 98 4.72 -5.72 33.00
CA THR A 98 3.92 -4.81 32.17
C THR A 98 3.12 -5.54 31.10
N GLY A 99 3.56 -6.73 30.68
CA GLY A 99 2.97 -7.48 29.57
C GLY A 99 3.45 -7.03 28.20
N ASP A 100 4.39 -6.07 28.12
CA ASP A 100 4.85 -5.53 26.84
C ASP A 100 5.74 -6.50 26.09
N THR A 101 5.60 -6.53 24.76
CA THR A 101 6.51 -7.30 23.91
C THR A 101 7.79 -6.51 23.63
N ILE A 102 8.92 -7.02 24.12
CA ILE A 102 10.25 -6.42 23.98
C ILE A 102 11.00 -7.10 22.83
N ARG A 103 11.30 -6.33 21.77
CA ARG A 103 12.13 -6.81 20.65
C ARG A 103 13.60 -6.94 21.07
N GLN A 104 14.35 -7.84 20.43
CA GLN A 104 15.77 -8.05 20.71
C GLN A 104 16.64 -6.80 20.49
N ASN A 105 16.22 -5.90 19.59
CA ASN A 105 16.91 -4.64 19.31
C ASN A 105 16.49 -3.49 20.25
N HIS A 106 15.61 -3.73 21.22
CA HIS A 106 15.21 -2.72 22.19
C HIS A 106 16.41 -2.34 23.09
N PRO A 107 16.66 -1.05 23.37
CA PRO A 107 17.83 -0.61 24.14
C PRO A 107 17.96 -1.25 25.53
N MET A 108 16.82 -1.58 26.15
CA MET A 108 16.77 -2.23 27.47
C MET A 108 16.64 -3.76 27.41
N PHE A 109 16.66 -4.37 26.22
CA PHE A 109 16.42 -5.82 26.06
C PHE A 109 17.37 -6.65 26.91
N GLU A 110 18.68 -6.41 26.80
CA GLU A 110 19.68 -7.16 27.56
C GLU A 110 19.53 -6.94 29.07
N THR A 111 19.29 -5.71 29.52
CA THR A 111 19.01 -5.41 30.93
C THR A 111 17.81 -6.20 31.46
N TYR A 112 16.68 -6.20 30.74
CA TYR A 112 15.49 -6.95 31.15
C TYR A 112 15.71 -8.47 31.10
N ARG A 113 16.46 -8.96 30.10
CA ARG A 113 16.81 -10.37 29.97
C ARG A 113 17.69 -10.84 31.13
N GLU A 114 18.74 -10.10 31.45
CA GLU A 114 19.68 -10.41 32.53
C GLU A 114 19.03 -10.33 33.92
N ASN A 115 18.12 -9.38 34.11
CA ASN A 115 17.33 -9.26 35.35
C ASN A 115 16.20 -10.31 35.45
N GLY A 116 16.04 -11.18 34.45
CA GLY A 116 14.97 -12.18 34.43
C GLY A 116 13.57 -11.57 34.35
N GLN A 117 13.43 -10.35 33.85
CA GLN A 117 12.17 -9.63 33.68
C GLN A 117 11.44 -10.01 32.40
N LEU A 118 12.05 -10.79 31.50
CA LEU A 118 11.43 -11.27 30.26
C LEU A 118 10.96 -12.71 30.37
N ASN A 119 9.84 -13.02 29.74
CA ASN A 119 9.34 -14.35 29.46
C ASN A 119 9.35 -14.58 27.95
N TYR A 120 10.04 -15.62 27.48
CA TYR A 120 10.00 -15.97 26.06
C TYR A 120 8.74 -16.76 25.74
N GLN A 121 8.01 -16.33 24.71
CA GLN A 121 6.85 -17.03 24.18
C GLN A 121 7.14 -17.41 22.73
N ALA A 122 7.17 -18.72 22.46
CA ALA A 122 7.38 -19.23 21.11
C ALA A 122 6.21 -18.83 20.21
N ALA A 123 6.53 -18.32 19.02
CA ALA A 123 5.54 -18.13 17.96
C ALA A 123 5.20 -19.53 17.44
N SER A 124 3.94 -19.93 17.62
CA SER A 124 3.48 -21.29 17.29
C SER A 124 2.58 -21.22 16.07
N ASN A 125 3.16 -20.92 14.90
CA ASN A 125 2.40 -20.61 13.69
C ASN A 125 2.96 -21.22 12.41
N ASP A 126 3.93 -22.13 12.51
CA ASP A 126 4.46 -22.90 11.39
C ASP A 126 3.38 -23.72 10.68
N CYS A 127 2.27 -24.00 11.36
CA CYS A 127 1.15 -24.77 10.83
C CYS A 127 -0.02 -23.90 10.33
N ARG A 128 0.13 -22.57 10.28
CA ARG A 128 -0.87 -21.69 9.67
C ARG A 128 -1.05 -22.03 8.20
N SER A 129 -2.27 -21.87 7.73
CA SER A 129 -2.58 -22.00 6.30
C SER A 129 -2.41 -20.62 5.66
N ILE A 130 -1.70 -20.56 4.54
CA ILE A 130 -1.23 -19.30 3.94
C ILE A 130 -1.91 -19.07 2.61
N ALA A 131 -2.29 -17.81 2.38
CA ALA A 131 -2.77 -17.34 1.09
C ALA A 131 -1.61 -16.78 0.28
N VAL A 132 -1.04 -17.59 -0.62
CA VAL A 132 0.09 -17.26 -1.50
C VAL A 132 -0.38 -16.58 -2.79
N GLN A 133 -1.47 -17.06 -3.41
CA GLN A 133 -1.91 -16.56 -4.72
C GLN A 133 -2.85 -15.36 -4.59
N ASN A 134 -3.69 -15.37 -3.54
CA ASN A 134 -4.73 -14.38 -3.33
C ASN A 134 -4.58 -13.74 -1.94
N PRO A 135 -3.59 -12.84 -1.77
CA PRO A 135 -3.38 -12.13 -0.52
C PRO A 135 -4.70 -11.54 -0.01
N SER A 136 -5.02 -11.89 1.23
CA SER A 136 -6.09 -11.27 2.00
C SER A 136 -5.50 -10.23 2.93
N ILE A 137 -6.35 -9.40 3.53
CA ILE A 137 -5.91 -8.46 4.57
C ILE A 137 -5.25 -9.16 5.77
N LEU A 138 -5.44 -10.47 5.94
CA LEU A 138 -4.83 -11.26 7.02
C LEU A 138 -3.50 -11.92 6.64
N GLY A 139 -3.16 -11.97 5.35
CA GLY A 139 -1.89 -12.50 4.88
C GLY A 139 -0.89 -11.39 4.57
N GLU A 140 -1.28 -10.49 3.66
CA GLU A 140 -0.44 -9.40 3.16
C GLU A 140 -1.31 -8.13 3.05
N MET A 141 -1.46 -7.42 4.17
CA MET A 141 -2.42 -6.33 4.28
C MET A 141 -2.21 -5.19 3.27
N GLU A 142 -0.95 -4.80 3.02
CA GLU A 142 -0.62 -3.73 2.05
C GLU A 142 -0.98 -4.15 0.63
N ASP A 143 -0.56 -5.35 0.22
CA ASP A 143 -0.84 -5.89 -1.12
C ASP A 143 -2.34 -6.11 -1.32
N ALA A 144 -3.06 -6.61 -0.30
CA ALA A 144 -4.51 -6.73 -0.37
C ALA A 144 -5.19 -5.37 -0.58
N VAL A 145 -4.74 -4.33 0.13
CA VAL A 145 -5.31 -2.98 -0.02
C VAL A 145 -4.95 -2.37 -1.37
N ASP A 146 -3.70 -2.45 -1.80
CA ASP A 146 -3.24 -1.94 -3.10
C ASP A 146 -3.94 -2.64 -4.27
N ARG A 147 -4.20 -3.96 -4.16
CA ARG A 147 -4.93 -4.72 -5.17
C ARG A 147 -6.42 -4.39 -5.22
N MET A 148 -7.05 -4.15 -4.08
CA MET A 148 -8.52 -4.05 -3.98
C MET A 148 -9.05 -2.61 -4.06
N ILE A 149 -8.33 -1.67 -3.44
CA ILE A 149 -8.79 -0.31 -3.17
C ILE A 149 -7.94 0.71 -3.94
N GLY A 150 -6.66 0.42 -4.10
CA GLY A 150 -5.67 1.38 -4.57
C GLY A 150 -5.14 2.24 -3.42
N LYS A 151 -4.25 3.16 -3.75
CA LYS A 151 -3.51 3.97 -2.78
C LYS A 151 -3.80 5.44 -2.96
N THR A 152 -3.89 6.17 -1.86
CA THR A 152 -3.94 7.64 -1.89
C THR A 152 -2.73 8.18 -1.16
N GLU A 153 -1.95 9.01 -1.82
CA GLU A 153 -0.79 9.67 -1.24
C GLU A 153 -0.99 11.18 -1.27
N ILE A 154 -0.74 11.84 -0.14
CA ILE A 154 -0.82 13.29 -0.02
C ILE A 154 0.62 13.82 0.04
N CYS A 155 0.91 14.77 -0.81
CA CYS A 155 2.22 15.36 -0.96
C CYS A 155 2.10 16.86 -0.73
N THR A 156 2.84 17.39 0.24
CA THR A 156 2.94 18.83 0.48
C THR A 156 4.14 19.40 -0.23
N CYS A 157 3.90 20.51 -0.90
CA CYS A 157 4.91 21.31 -1.54
C CYS A 157 5.68 22.11 -0.48
N GLU A 158 7.00 21.96 -0.46
CA GLU A 158 7.87 22.70 0.44
C GLU A 158 8.70 23.79 -0.26
N SER A 159 8.81 23.71 -1.58
CA SER A 159 9.59 24.67 -2.36
C SER A 159 8.70 25.73 -3.01
N GLU A 160 9.31 26.87 -3.33
CA GLU A 160 8.64 27.88 -4.14
C GLU A 160 8.40 27.40 -5.58
N ASN A 161 9.24 26.49 -6.07
CA ASN A 161 9.07 25.87 -7.40
C ASN A 161 7.75 25.13 -7.50
N CYS A 162 7.49 24.20 -6.58
CA CYS A 162 6.21 23.47 -6.57
C CYS A 162 5.04 24.41 -6.26
N SER A 163 5.23 25.46 -5.44
CA SER A 163 4.17 26.43 -5.13
C SER A 163 3.76 27.21 -6.37
N ASN A 164 4.72 27.58 -7.21
CA ASN A 164 4.47 28.25 -8.49
C ASN A 164 3.74 27.32 -9.47
N ILE A 165 4.13 26.04 -9.53
CA ILE A 165 3.46 25.05 -10.37
C ILE A 165 2.02 24.83 -9.90
N LEU A 166 1.82 24.65 -8.60
CA LEU A 166 0.48 24.53 -8.01
C LEU A 166 -0.34 25.77 -8.28
N SER A 167 0.24 26.97 -8.13
CA SER A 167 -0.45 28.23 -8.36
C SER A 167 -0.81 28.48 -9.83
N SER A 168 -0.09 27.85 -10.78
CA SER A 168 -0.41 27.96 -12.21
C SER A 168 -1.77 27.39 -12.59
N GLY A 169 -2.30 26.45 -11.79
CA GLY A 169 -3.58 25.79 -12.05
C GLY A 169 -3.63 24.94 -13.32
N ASN A 170 -2.49 24.72 -13.97
CA ASN A 170 -2.42 23.90 -15.16
C ASN A 170 -2.21 22.42 -14.78
N GLN A 171 -3.22 21.59 -15.07
CA GLN A 171 -3.19 20.14 -14.82
C GLN A 171 -2.01 19.45 -15.53
N ASN A 172 -1.64 19.90 -16.74
CA ASN A 172 -0.52 19.32 -17.49
C ASN A 172 0.81 19.51 -16.75
N HIS A 173 1.02 20.65 -16.06
CA HIS A 173 2.22 20.85 -15.26
C HIS A 173 2.27 19.89 -14.06
N LEU A 174 1.12 19.61 -13.46
CA LEU A 174 1.03 18.68 -12.33
C LEU A 174 1.27 17.24 -12.77
N GLU A 175 0.74 16.84 -13.92
CA GLU A 175 1.01 15.52 -14.49
C GLU A 175 2.50 15.34 -14.79
N LEU A 176 3.15 16.37 -15.36
CA LEU A 176 4.59 16.37 -15.63
C LEU A 176 5.45 16.15 -14.37
N LEU A 177 5.01 16.62 -13.21
CA LEU A 177 5.70 16.41 -11.94
C LEU A 177 5.63 14.95 -11.46
N THR A 178 4.57 14.22 -11.78
CA THR A 178 4.40 12.82 -11.35
C THR A 178 5.14 11.79 -12.20
N PHE A 179 5.84 12.20 -13.25
CA PHE A 179 6.68 11.27 -14.00
C PHE A 179 7.99 11.04 -13.26
N ASN A 180 8.22 9.81 -12.78
CA ASN A 180 9.54 9.41 -12.30
C ASN A 180 10.27 8.57 -13.32
N PHE A 181 11.45 9.06 -13.66
CA PHE A 181 12.39 8.40 -14.55
C PHE A 181 13.32 7.43 -13.81
N ASP A 182 13.20 7.25 -12.50
CA ASP A 182 13.99 6.27 -11.76
C ASP A 182 13.69 4.83 -12.20
N GLY A 183 12.48 4.53 -12.72
CA GLY A 183 12.20 3.26 -13.39
C GLY A 183 13.13 2.99 -14.58
N PHE A 184 13.69 4.04 -15.18
CA PHE A 184 14.70 3.96 -16.24
C PHE A 184 16.14 3.85 -15.72
N LYS A 185 16.40 3.84 -14.41
CA LYS A 185 17.74 3.45 -13.88
C LYS A 185 18.15 2.06 -14.37
N VAL A 186 17.20 1.16 -14.61
CA VAL A 186 17.49 -0.16 -15.22
C VAL A 186 18.09 -0.01 -16.62
N THR A 187 17.72 1.03 -17.37
CA THR A 187 18.27 1.30 -18.71
C THR A 187 19.62 2.00 -18.68
N SER A 188 20.01 2.67 -17.58
CA SER A 188 21.31 3.37 -17.54
C SER A 188 22.50 2.41 -17.60
N ASP A 189 22.35 1.18 -17.11
CA ASP A 189 23.40 0.17 -17.18
C ASP A 189 23.52 -0.46 -18.59
N LEU A 190 22.44 -0.41 -19.37
CA LEU A 190 22.35 -0.96 -20.73
C LEU A 190 22.67 0.09 -21.82
N CYS A 191 22.70 1.36 -21.44
CA CYS A 191 22.88 2.49 -22.34
C CYS A 191 24.23 3.16 -22.11
N LYS A 192 25.02 3.33 -23.17
CA LYS A 192 26.17 4.23 -23.11
C LYS A 192 25.68 5.65 -23.33
N PHE A 193 26.04 6.54 -22.42
CA PHE A 193 25.87 7.97 -22.65
C PHE A 193 26.83 8.40 -23.75
N GLU A 194 26.35 8.47 -24.99
CA GLU A 194 27.01 9.30 -25.98
C GLU A 194 26.51 10.72 -25.74
N ALA A 195 27.42 11.57 -25.25
CA ALA A 195 27.21 13.01 -25.26
C ALA A 195 27.10 13.46 -26.72
N LEU A 196 25.93 13.31 -27.33
CA LEU A 196 25.57 14.09 -28.49
C LEU A 196 25.58 15.52 -27.98
N ASP A 197 26.65 16.25 -28.33
CA ASP A 197 26.93 17.69 -28.12
C ASP A 197 26.11 18.38 -27.01
N PRO A 198 26.70 19.05 -25.99
CA PRO A 198 25.98 19.71 -24.88
C PRO A 198 24.91 20.76 -25.27
N LEU A 199 24.65 20.94 -26.56
CA LEU A 199 23.59 21.70 -27.21
C LEU A 199 22.37 20.86 -27.64
N VAL A 200 22.04 19.75 -26.98
CA VAL A 200 20.63 19.31 -26.99
C VAL A 200 19.84 20.29 -26.12
N GLY A 201 19.42 21.37 -26.79
CA GLY A 201 19.19 22.68 -26.18
C GLY A 201 18.12 22.71 -25.09
N THR A 202 18.39 23.50 -24.07
CA THR A 202 17.36 24.09 -23.21
C THR A 202 16.45 24.94 -24.09
N GLN A 203 15.30 24.41 -24.50
CA GLN A 203 14.31 25.21 -25.19
C GLN A 203 13.45 25.93 -24.15
N ASN A 204 13.55 27.27 -24.10
CA ASN A 204 12.59 28.07 -23.34
C ASN A 204 11.22 27.89 -23.97
N LEU A 205 10.27 27.40 -23.18
CA LEU A 205 8.89 27.25 -23.60
C LEU A 205 8.11 28.50 -23.23
N THR A 206 7.31 29.02 -24.16
CA THR A 206 6.25 29.96 -23.80
C THR A 206 5.20 29.26 -22.95
N GLN A 207 4.39 30.01 -22.21
CA GLN A 207 3.29 29.43 -21.44
C GLN A 207 2.33 28.63 -22.34
N GLU A 208 2.09 29.07 -23.57
CA GLU A 208 1.26 28.36 -24.54
C GLU A 208 1.89 27.05 -25.02
N GLN A 209 3.20 27.04 -25.28
CA GLN A 209 3.94 25.82 -25.63
C GLN A 209 3.95 24.84 -24.46
N LEU A 210 4.09 25.34 -23.23
CA LEU A 210 4.04 24.53 -22.04
C LEU A 210 2.66 23.93 -21.80
N ASN A 211 1.59 24.72 -22.01
CA ASN A 211 0.21 24.25 -21.89
C ASN A 211 -0.15 23.22 -22.97
N SER A 212 0.47 23.30 -24.14
CA SER A 212 0.22 22.41 -25.29
C SER A 212 1.17 21.23 -25.41
N LEU A 213 2.16 21.11 -24.53
CA LEU A 213 3.04 19.94 -24.47
C LEU A 213 2.19 18.72 -24.06
N PRO A 214 2.00 17.74 -24.95
CA PRO A 214 1.29 16.55 -24.56
C PRO A 214 2.20 15.74 -23.61
N PRO A 215 1.62 15.04 -22.61
CA PRO A 215 2.40 14.18 -21.73
C PRO A 215 3.23 13.12 -22.48
N GLN A 216 2.90 12.83 -23.76
CA GLN A 216 3.57 11.80 -24.60
C GLN A 216 4.89 12.20 -25.22
N ASN A 217 5.23 13.48 -25.19
CA ASN A 217 6.47 13.91 -25.83
C ASN A 217 7.68 13.84 -24.90
N ILE A 218 7.50 13.29 -23.69
CA ILE A 218 8.51 13.22 -22.65
C ILE A 218 9.58 12.15 -22.97
N PHE A 219 9.24 11.14 -23.77
CA PHE A 219 10.17 10.07 -24.09
C PHE A 219 9.92 9.52 -25.50
N GLU A 220 10.98 9.09 -26.17
CA GLU A 220 10.92 8.51 -27.51
C GLU A 220 12.06 7.49 -27.69
N ILE A 221 11.72 6.24 -28.04
CA ILE A 221 12.70 5.25 -28.52
C ILE A 221 12.69 5.24 -30.05
N GLN A 222 13.85 5.47 -30.63
CA GLN A 222 14.09 5.27 -32.07
C GLN A 222 15.01 4.07 -32.27
N ASN A 223 14.64 3.12 -33.12
CA ASN A 223 15.54 2.04 -33.49
C ASN A 223 16.63 2.60 -34.42
N ILE A 224 17.90 2.39 -34.08
CA ILE A 224 19.03 2.69 -34.97
C ILE A 224 19.28 1.49 -35.87
N ASN A 225 19.30 0.29 -35.28
CA ASN A 225 19.40 -1.02 -35.94
C ASN A 225 18.83 -2.12 -35.02
N ASP A 226 18.96 -3.39 -35.42
CA ASP A 226 18.40 -4.55 -34.71
C ASP A 226 18.91 -4.75 -33.27
N THR A 227 20.04 -4.12 -32.93
CA THR A 227 20.71 -4.26 -31.62
C THR A 227 20.96 -2.92 -30.95
N SER A 228 20.53 -1.81 -31.55
CA SER A 228 20.86 -0.47 -31.08
C SER A 228 19.65 0.44 -31.10
N TYR A 229 19.41 1.08 -29.97
CA TYR A 229 18.27 1.95 -29.72
C TYR A 229 18.76 3.34 -29.32
N LYS A 230 18.08 4.37 -29.81
CA LYS A 230 18.26 5.74 -29.37
C LYS A 230 17.12 6.08 -28.42
N LEU A 231 17.45 6.31 -27.17
CA LEU A 231 16.54 6.73 -26.12
C LEU A 231 16.60 8.25 -26.01
N ILE A 232 15.50 8.93 -26.30
CA ILE A 232 15.36 10.38 -26.15
C ILE A 232 14.46 10.62 -24.95
N THR A 233 14.97 11.24 -23.89
CA THR A 233 14.21 11.66 -22.73
C THR A 233 14.12 13.18 -22.72
N ARG A 234 12.98 13.75 -22.38
CA ARG A 234 12.73 15.19 -22.33
C ARG A 234 12.23 15.55 -20.94
N ASN A 235 13.13 16.04 -20.12
CA ASN A 235 12.85 16.45 -18.75
C ASN A 235 12.41 17.92 -18.72
N LEU A 236 11.28 18.21 -18.10
CA LEU A 236 10.90 19.59 -17.85
C LEU A 236 11.73 20.13 -16.69
N LYS A 237 12.55 21.15 -16.96
CA LYS A 237 13.29 21.89 -15.95
C LYS A 237 12.62 23.23 -15.73
N HIS A 238 12.07 23.43 -14.55
CA HIS A 238 11.58 24.73 -14.13
C HIS A 238 12.77 25.65 -13.84
N MET A 239 12.78 26.83 -14.46
CA MET A 239 13.77 27.87 -14.21
C MET A 239 13.12 28.98 -13.40
N THR A 240 13.80 29.32 -12.30
CA THR A 240 13.39 30.38 -11.38
C THR A 240 14.42 31.49 -11.36
N GLU A 241 13.92 32.73 -11.36
CA GLU A 241 14.72 33.95 -11.25
C GLU A 241 14.01 34.80 -10.20
N ASN A 242 14.75 35.25 -9.18
CA ASN A 242 14.19 35.91 -8.00
C ASN A 242 13.00 35.12 -7.42
N ASN A 243 13.15 33.80 -7.29
CA ASN A 243 12.17 32.93 -6.65
C ASN A 243 10.81 32.80 -7.38
N SER A 244 10.64 33.50 -8.51
CA SER A 244 9.47 33.37 -9.38
C SER A 244 9.76 32.42 -10.53
N LEU A 245 8.82 31.51 -10.83
CA LEU A 245 8.86 30.71 -12.05
C LEU A 245 8.67 31.63 -13.26
N TYR A 246 9.72 31.83 -14.05
CA TYR A 246 9.67 32.71 -15.22
C TYR A 246 9.79 31.95 -16.54
N ALA A 247 10.31 30.71 -16.50
CA ALA A 247 10.41 29.85 -17.68
C ALA A 247 10.37 28.37 -17.30
N ALA A 248 9.79 27.56 -18.18
CA ALA A 248 10.04 26.13 -18.18
C ALA A 248 10.93 25.81 -19.38
N ALA A 249 11.96 25.02 -19.15
CA ALA A 249 12.84 24.53 -20.18
C ALA A 249 12.59 23.05 -20.41
N LEU A 250 12.52 22.63 -21.68
CA LEU A 250 12.61 21.21 -21.99
C LEU A 250 14.08 20.83 -22.14
N HIS A 251 14.60 20.05 -21.20
CA HIS A 251 15.93 19.47 -21.27
C HIS A 251 15.85 18.12 -21.96
N THR A 252 16.36 18.00 -23.18
CA THR A 252 16.35 16.74 -23.91
C THR A 252 17.69 16.04 -23.73
N GLU A 253 17.66 14.81 -23.21
CA GLU A 253 18.80 13.92 -23.10
C GLU A 253 18.64 12.79 -24.13
N VAL A 254 19.74 12.41 -24.77
CA VAL A 254 19.73 11.36 -25.78
C VAL A 254 20.79 10.33 -25.42
N ARG A 255 20.39 9.06 -25.31
CA ARG A 255 21.27 7.94 -25.01
C ARG A 255 21.24 6.93 -26.14
N VAL A 256 22.38 6.29 -26.40
CA VAL A 256 22.48 5.19 -27.37
C VAL A 256 22.72 3.90 -26.60
N CYS A 257 21.80 2.96 -26.76
CA CYS A 257 21.77 1.71 -26.02
C CYS A 257 22.06 0.57 -26.97
N SER A 258 22.97 -0.33 -26.61
CA SER A 258 23.28 -1.52 -27.40
C SER A 258 22.76 -2.75 -26.66
N CYS A 259 21.70 -3.35 -27.20
CA CYS A 259 21.05 -4.53 -26.68
C CYS A 259 21.41 -5.75 -27.53
N THR A 260 22.45 -6.48 -27.12
CA THR A 260 22.80 -7.77 -27.73
C THR A 260 21.94 -8.92 -27.19
N GLU A 261 21.49 -8.82 -25.93
CA GLU A 261 20.66 -9.84 -25.26
C GLU A 261 19.17 -9.70 -25.58
N GLU A 262 18.45 -10.84 -25.54
CA GLU A 262 17.00 -10.90 -25.80
C GLU A 262 16.19 -10.19 -24.72
N SER A 263 16.55 -10.38 -23.45
CA SER A 263 15.99 -9.66 -22.30
C SER A 263 16.05 -8.14 -22.45
N CYS A 264 17.14 -7.61 -23.00
CA CYS A 264 17.31 -6.19 -23.28
C CYS A 264 16.37 -5.73 -24.39
N ARG A 265 16.24 -6.48 -25.49
CA ARG A 265 15.29 -6.17 -26.57
C ARG A 265 13.84 -6.23 -26.10
N GLU A 266 13.50 -7.19 -25.25
CA GLU A 266 12.17 -7.31 -24.64
C GLU A 266 11.87 -6.10 -23.76
N LEU A 267 12.83 -5.66 -22.93
CA LEU A 267 12.71 -4.43 -22.15
C LEU A 267 12.44 -3.22 -23.06
N PHE A 268 13.23 -2.99 -24.11
CA PHE A 268 13.03 -1.85 -25.01
C PHE A 268 11.71 -1.93 -25.79
N ASN A 269 11.27 -3.13 -26.18
CA ASN A 269 9.95 -3.32 -26.80
C ASN A 269 8.83 -3.05 -25.80
N HIS A 270 9.00 -3.46 -24.55
CA HIS A 270 8.05 -3.17 -23.48
C HIS A 270 7.96 -1.67 -23.23
N VAL A 271 9.10 -0.99 -23.08
CA VAL A 271 9.19 0.46 -22.88
C VAL A 271 8.70 1.25 -24.11
N LYS A 272 8.89 0.74 -25.33
CA LYS A 272 8.35 1.36 -26.55
C LYS A 272 6.82 1.31 -26.60
N ASN A 273 6.24 0.26 -26.00
CA ASN A 273 4.80 0.04 -25.93
C ASN A 273 4.19 0.52 -24.60
N TYR A 274 5.00 1.09 -23.71
CA TYR A 274 4.59 1.57 -22.40
C TYR A 274 3.61 2.74 -22.57
N SER A 275 2.45 2.68 -21.91
CA SER A 275 1.54 3.81 -21.85
C SER A 275 2.00 4.78 -20.75
N HIS A 276 1.59 6.05 -20.78
CA HIS A 276 1.94 6.96 -19.67
C HIS A 276 1.37 6.53 -18.34
N GLU A 277 0.26 5.80 -18.35
CA GLU A 277 -0.37 5.32 -17.12
C GLU A 277 0.58 4.39 -16.37
N ASP A 278 1.49 3.72 -17.09
CA ASP A 278 2.45 2.79 -16.53
C ASP A 278 3.70 3.49 -15.93
N ILE A 279 4.00 4.76 -16.30
CA ILE A 279 5.22 5.51 -15.87
C ILE A 279 4.94 6.48 -14.70
N LYS A 280 3.67 6.68 -14.34
CA LYS A 280 3.34 7.57 -13.23
C LYS A 280 3.95 7.04 -11.95
N GLU A 281 4.82 7.84 -11.36
CA GLU A 281 5.24 7.59 -10.00
C GLU A 281 4.07 7.88 -9.09
N PHE A 282 3.71 6.89 -8.29
CA PHE A 282 2.68 7.06 -7.29
C PHE A 282 3.28 7.45 -5.94
N SER A 283 4.49 8.02 -5.95
CA SER A 283 5.13 8.62 -4.79
C SER A 283 5.14 10.14 -4.97
N CYS A 284 5.49 10.87 -3.92
CA CYS A 284 5.55 12.32 -4.01
C CYS A 284 6.66 12.78 -4.97
N PRO A 285 6.33 13.66 -5.95
CA PRO A 285 7.29 14.24 -6.85
C PRO A 285 8.45 14.91 -6.14
N ARG A 286 9.57 15.08 -6.87
CA ARG A 286 10.68 15.92 -6.42
C ARG A 286 10.17 17.31 -6.00
N ASP A 287 10.70 17.82 -4.90
CA ASP A 287 10.32 19.08 -4.23
C ASP A 287 8.98 19.05 -3.46
N PHE A 288 8.29 17.91 -3.45
CA PHE A 288 7.21 17.63 -2.51
C PHE A 288 7.74 16.71 -1.43
N GLN A 289 7.31 16.96 -0.20
CA GLN A 289 7.44 15.98 0.87
C GLN A 289 6.15 15.20 0.97
N LYS A 290 6.29 13.88 1.14
CA LYS A 290 5.20 13.07 1.65
C LYS A 290 4.81 13.66 2.99
N VAL A 291 3.51 13.87 3.19
CA VAL A 291 3.05 14.32 4.49
C VAL A 291 3.22 13.15 5.46
N GLU A 292 4.38 13.10 6.12
CA GLU A 292 4.61 12.33 7.33
C GLU A 292 3.81 13.01 8.45
N GLU A 293 2.47 13.03 8.37
CA GLU A 293 1.75 13.46 9.57
C GLU A 293 2.08 12.44 10.67
N PRO A 294 2.35 12.88 11.90
CA PRO A 294 2.39 11.99 13.06
C PRO A 294 1.05 11.26 13.32
N GLU A 295 0.04 11.49 12.47
CA GLU A 295 -1.28 10.85 12.46
C GLU A 295 -1.68 10.33 11.05
N SER A 296 -0.78 10.27 10.06
CA SER A 296 -1.14 9.99 8.66
C SER A 296 -1.47 8.50 8.43
N PHE A 297 -2.75 8.18 8.51
CA PHE A 297 -3.65 7.96 7.36
C PHE A 297 -3.07 7.64 5.97
N THR A 298 -1.85 7.12 5.85
CA THR A 298 -1.24 6.64 4.59
C THR A 298 -2.01 5.49 3.95
N TYR A 299 -2.91 4.88 4.72
CA TYR A 299 -4.00 4.05 4.21
C TYR A 299 -5.35 4.43 4.81
N ARG A 300 -5.83 5.67 4.64
CA ARG A 300 -7.30 5.87 4.70
C ARG A 300 -7.91 5.05 3.57
N PHE A 301 -8.81 4.15 3.94
CA PHE A 301 -9.79 3.63 3.00
C PHE A 301 -10.48 4.83 2.34
N PRO A 302 -10.25 5.09 1.04
CA PRO A 302 -10.79 6.27 0.37
C PRO A 302 -12.31 6.18 0.43
N GLU A 303 -13.06 7.27 0.68
CA GLU A 303 -14.53 7.23 0.83
C GLU A 303 -15.24 6.65 -0.39
N GLU A 304 -14.64 6.82 -1.56
CA GLU A 304 -15.08 6.25 -2.84
C GLU A 304 -13.98 5.36 -3.42
N ARG A 305 -14.37 4.33 -4.18
CA ARG A 305 -13.40 3.53 -4.93
C ARG A 305 -12.67 4.44 -5.90
N ILE A 306 -11.35 4.34 -5.96
CA ILE A 306 -10.58 5.01 -7.00
C ILE A 306 -10.92 4.30 -8.32
N ASP A 307 -11.58 5.01 -9.23
CA ASP A 307 -11.87 4.50 -10.57
C ASP A 307 -10.58 4.19 -11.33
N SER A 308 -10.69 3.50 -12.47
CA SER A 308 -9.58 2.85 -13.19
C SER A 308 -8.38 3.75 -13.54
N ASN A 309 -8.52 5.06 -13.49
CA ASN A 309 -7.49 5.99 -13.91
C ASN A 309 -6.86 6.67 -12.69
N SER A 310 -5.53 6.70 -12.67
CA SER A 310 -4.79 7.50 -11.69
C SER A 310 -5.27 8.95 -11.76
N THR A 311 -5.68 9.52 -10.64
CA THR A 311 -6.11 10.92 -10.58
C THR A 311 -5.18 11.71 -9.71
N LEU A 312 -4.69 12.82 -10.26
CA LEU A 312 -3.99 13.84 -9.50
C LEU A 312 -4.99 14.94 -9.18
N VAL A 313 -5.27 15.11 -7.90
CA VAL A 313 -6.17 16.14 -7.40
C VAL A 313 -5.35 17.18 -6.67
N ARG A 314 -5.58 18.46 -6.98
CA ARG A 314 -5.02 19.59 -6.26
C ARG A 314 -6.08 20.11 -5.27
N PRO A 315 -6.07 19.69 -4.00
CA PRO A 315 -7.03 20.18 -3.02
C PRO A 315 -6.79 21.65 -2.65
N ASP A 316 -5.54 22.12 -2.72
CA ASP A 316 -5.15 23.50 -2.41
C ASP A 316 -3.85 23.91 -3.14
N ASN A 317 -3.34 25.10 -2.84
CA ASN A 317 -2.13 25.65 -3.48
C ASN A 317 -0.81 25.12 -2.89
N ARG A 318 -0.86 24.18 -1.94
CA ARG A 318 0.31 23.65 -1.24
C ARG A 318 0.39 22.13 -1.25
N SER A 319 -0.62 21.44 -1.75
CA SER A 319 -0.64 20.00 -1.74
C SER A 319 -1.22 19.41 -3.02
N ILE A 320 -0.81 18.18 -3.29
CA ILE A 320 -1.40 17.31 -4.30
C ILE A 320 -1.79 16.01 -3.65
N ILE A 321 -2.85 15.41 -4.17
CA ILE A 321 -3.32 14.08 -3.81
C ILE A 321 -3.13 13.22 -5.04
N ILE A 322 -2.30 12.19 -4.91
CA ILE A 322 -2.04 11.19 -5.93
C ILE A 322 -2.88 9.97 -5.60
N ARG A 323 -3.82 9.63 -6.47
CA ARG A 323 -4.66 8.44 -6.33
C ARG A 323 -4.19 7.38 -7.33
N ARG A 324 -3.72 6.25 -6.82
CA ARG A 324 -3.40 5.04 -7.57
C ARG A 324 -4.64 4.15 -7.63
N PRO A 325 -5.10 3.73 -8.82
CA PRO A 325 -6.18 2.77 -8.93
C PRO A 325 -5.76 1.40 -8.38
N PRO A 326 -6.72 0.51 -8.06
CA PRO A 326 -6.39 -0.86 -7.68
C PRO A 326 -5.61 -1.58 -8.79
N THR A 327 -4.58 -2.36 -8.45
CA THR A 327 -3.76 -3.08 -9.47
C THR A 327 -4.51 -4.21 -10.17
N HIS A 328 -5.62 -4.69 -9.59
CA HIS A 328 -6.50 -5.69 -10.21
C HIS A 328 -7.97 -5.24 -10.17
N PRO A 329 -8.40 -4.30 -11.04
CA PRO A 329 -9.72 -3.71 -10.97
C PRO A 329 -10.81 -4.71 -11.42
N THR A 330 -11.34 -5.51 -10.50
CA THR A 330 -12.55 -6.31 -10.72
C THR A 330 -13.78 -5.69 -10.02
N PRO A 331 -15.02 -5.90 -10.51
CA PRO A 331 -16.21 -5.29 -9.90
C PRO A 331 -16.49 -5.77 -8.47
N ASN A 332 -16.02 -6.98 -8.11
CA ASN A 332 -16.34 -7.67 -6.86
C ASN A 332 -15.12 -7.83 -5.93
N LEU A 333 -14.15 -6.91 -6.01
CA LEU A 333 -13.01 -6.89 -5.09
C LEU A 333 -13.48 -6.75 -3.63
N SER A 334 -12.88 -7.56 -2.77
CA SER A 334 -13.15 -7.63 -1.35
C SER A 334 -11.83 -7.75 -0.60
N LEU A 335 -11.71 -7.10 0.55
CA LEU A 335 -10.61 -7.32 1.48
C LEU A 335 -10.69 -8.70 2.15
N LEU A 336 -11.88 -9.30 2.14
CA LEU A 336 -12.15 -10.63 2.67
C LEU A 336 -12.28 -11.64 1.55
N GLN A 337 -11.65 -12.79 1.74
CA GLN A 337 -11.89 -13.96 0.91
C GLN A 337 -13.25 -14.61 1.23
N PRO A 338 -13.82 -15.40 0.30
CA PRO A 338 -15.16 -15.98 0.45
C PRO A 338 -15.39 -16.77 1.75
N ALA A 339 -14.41 -17.55 2.19
CA ALA A 339 -14.51 -18.30 3.44
C ALA A 339 -14.39 -17.39 4.68
N GLN A 340 -13.56 -16.35 4.63
CA GLN A 340 -13.46 -15.33 5.68
C GLN A 340 -14.78 -14.57 5.85
N PHE A 341 -15.37 -14.12 4.74
CA PHE A 341 -16.69 -13.47 4.73
C PHE A 341 -17.75 -14.37 5.38
N THR A 342 -17.80 -15.64 4.97
CA THR A 342 -18.70 -16.64 5.55
C THR A 342 -18.47 -16.82 7.05
N LYS A 343 -17.21 -16.92 7.47
CA LYS A 343 -16.81 -17.06 8.88
C LYS A 343 -17.31 -15.88 9.72
N LEU A 344 -17.14 -14.64 9.24
CA LEU A 344 -17.65 -13.45 9.92
C LEU A 344 -19.17 -13.43 9.99
N LYS A 345 -19.85 -13.64 8.85
CA LYS A 345 -21.32 -13.60 8.75
C LYS A 345 -21.99 -14.60 9.70
N PHE A 346 -21.44 -15.80 9.84
CA PHE A 346 -22.03 -16.88 10.63
C PHE A 346 -21.34 -17.11 11.98
N GLY A 347 -20.37 -16.28 12.35
CA GLY A 347 -19.68 -16.30 13.65
C GLY A 347 -19.12 -17.67 14.03
N ASN A 348 -19.74 -18.35 15.00
CA ASN A 348 -19.31 -19.66 15.52
C ASN A 348 -20.12 -20.86 15.00
N CYS A 349 -20.97 -20.66 13.98
CA CYS A 349 -21.70 -21.77 13.36
C CYS A 349 -20.73 -22.77 12.71
N GLN A 350 -20.63 -23.98 13.26
CA GLN A 350 -19.65 -24.98 12.85
C GLN A 350 -19.91 -25.55 11.45
N SER A 351 -21.17 -25.53 10.99
CA SER A 351 -21.55 -25.99 9.65
C SER A 351 -21.28 -24.98 8.53
N ARG A 352 -20.59 -23.86 8.83
CA ARG A 352 -20.27 -22.79 7.88
C ARG A 352 -18.78 -22.47 7.95
N ALA A 353 -18.15 -22.25 6.80
CA ALA A 353 -16.69 -22.07 6.70
C ALA A 353 -15.92 -23.24 7.34
N GLU A 354 -16.38 -24.48 7.16
CA GLU A 354 -15.87 -25.66 7.86
C GLU A 354 -14.38 -25.89 7.59
N LYS A 355 -13.95 -25.92 6.33
CA LYS A 355 -12.55 -26.14 5.97
C LYS A 355 -11.68 -24.98 6.44
N TYR A 356 -12.16 -23.74 6.29
CA TYR A 356 -11.45 -22.57 6.80
C TYR A 356 -11.23 -22.68 8.31
N ARG A 357 -12.26 -22.99 9.09
CA ARG A 357 -12.13 -23.20 10.55
C ARG A 357 -11.15 -24.32 10.87
N GLU A 358 -11.24 -25.44 10.18
CA GLU A 358 -10.36 -26.58 10.43
C GLU A 358 -8.90 -26.20 10.18
N CYS A 359 -8.60 -25.52 9.07
CA CYS A 359 -7.27 -25.01 8.78
C CYS A 359 -6.78 -24.01 9.82
N GLN A 360 -7.66 -23.12 10.29
CA GLN A 360 -7.33 -22.10 11.28
C GLN A 360 -7.07 -22.67 12.69
N ARG A 361 -7.55 -23.87 13.01
CA ARG A 361 -7.23 -24.53 14.30
C ARG A 361 -5.75 -24.83 14.47
N TYR A 362 -5.02 -24.92 13.36
CA TYR A 362 -3.58 -25.15 13.36
C TYR A 362 -2.77 -23.85 13.44
N GLY A 363 -3.41 -22.68 13.54
CA GLY A 363 -2.71 -21.39 13.55
C GLY A 363 -1.94 -21.07 14.84
N TYR A 364 -2.10 -21.90 15.88
CA TYR A 364 -1.48 -21.74 17.20
C TYR A 364 -0.70 -22.98 17.68
N VAL A 365 -0.42 -23.95 16.79
CA VAL A 365 0.29 -25.18 17.15
C VAL A 365 1.72 -25.18 16.60
N THR A 366 2.64 -25.74 17.38
CA THR A 366 4.07 -25.85 17.04
C THR A 366 4.40 -27.08 16.19
N SER A 367 3.48 -28.04 16.12
CA SER A 367 3.61 -29.21 15.26
C SER A 367 2.29 -29.41 14.55
N CYS A 368 2.33 -29.91 13.31
CA CYS A 368 1.14 -30.04 12.47
C CYS A 368 0.63 -31.49 12.37
N PRO A 369 0.56 -32.30 13.46
CA PRO A 369 0.08 -33.66 13.32
C PRO A 369 -1.40 -33.59 12.93
N ALA A 370 -1.72 -34.25 11.82
CA ALA A 370 -3.07 -34.32 11.24
C ALA A 370 -3.62 -33.03 10.60
N ARG A 371 -2.79 -32.00 10.31
CA ARG A 371 -3.24 -30.87 9.47
C ARG A 371 -3.69 -31.41 8.10
N PRO A 372 -4.94 -31.18 7.67
CA PRO A 372 -5.43 -31.73 6.42
C PRO A 372 -4.68 -31.17 5.21
N ALA A 373 -4.40 -32.01 4.21
CA ALA A 373 -3.70 -31.60 2.99
C ALA A 373 -4.43 -30.51 2.20
N PHE A 374 -5.76 -30.42 2.32
CA PHE A 374 -6.51 -29.34 1.68
C PHE A 374 -6.18 -27.95 2.23
N CYS A 375 -5.57 -27.85 3.41
CA CYS A 375 -5.14 -26.58 4.00
C CYS A 375 -3.93 -25.97 3.28
N ASP A 376 -3.26 -26.73 2.41
CA ASP A 376 -2.17 -26.25 1.56
C ASP A 376 -2.68 -25.74 0.19
N ASP A 377 -3.98 -25.84 -0.08
CA ASP A 377 -4.61 -25.40 -1.33
C ASP A 377 -5.69 -24.35 -1.05
N GLU A 378 -5.35 -23.07 -1.23
CA GLU A 378 -6.24 -21.91 -1.04
C GLU A 378 -7.61 -22.08 -1.71
N SER A 379 -7.65 -22.72 -2.88
CA SER A 379 -8.91 -22.91 -3.61
C SER A 379 -9.91 -23.75 -2.81
N GLN A 380 -9.42 -24.65 -1.95
CA GLN A 380 -10.25 -25.56 -1.19
C GLN A 380 -10.72 -24.98 0.14
N TRP A 381 -9.88 -24.21 0.84
CA TRP A 381 -10.21 -23.73 2.19
C TRP A 381 -10.60 -22.26 2.27
N LEU A 382 -10.15 -21.42 1.32
CA LEU A 382 -10.26 -19.95 1.40
C LEU A 382 -11.19 -19.35 0.33
N LEU A 383 -11.09 -19.82 -0.91
CA LEU A 383 -11.77 -19.21 -2.08
C LEU A 383 -13.19 -19.74 -2.34
N GLU A 384 -13.60 -20.81 -1.67
CA GLU A 384 -14.97 -21.35 -1.74
C GLU A 384 -15.85 -20.76 -0.65
N GLN A 385 -17.09 -20.40 -1.00
CA GLN A 385 -18.13 -20.10 -0.02
C GLN A 385 -18.66 -21.43 0.56
N GLN A 386 -18.48 -21.63 1.86
CA GLN A 386 -18.72 -22.92 2.55
C GLN A 386 -19.90 -22.88 3.52
#